data_AF-A0A2N0WB52-F1
#
_entry.id   AF-A0A2N0WB52-F1
#
_cell.length_a   1.000
_cell.length_b   1.000
_cell.length_c   1.000
_cell.angle_alpha   90.00
_cell.angle_beta   90.00
_cell.angle_gamma   90.00
#
_symmetry.space_group_name_H-M   'P 1'
#
loop_
_entity.id
_entity.type
_entity.pdbx_description
1 polymer ?
#
loop_
_entity_poly.entity_id
_entity_poly.type
_entity_poly.pdbx_seq_one_letter_code
_entity_poly.pdbx_strand_id
1 'polypeptide(L)'
;MRTLHQVAASEIAVIPYYLESCQQHGLQYRINQYERAEPLGAQCGNCHTIVWITGRSDPILFKEAPNNQESYHDHNRRFLKFLPACPHCHQQAYDLFINNITLKRFEDGNPFPQEFYGVDEEMSAKVKDIPVWWYGDEAEAKRLNLHFL
;
A
#
# COMPACT_ATOMS: atom_id res chain seq x y z
N MET A 1 0.44 12.63 -15.56
CA MET A 1 1.70 12.10 -14.99
C MET A 1 1.41 11.71 -13.56
N ARG A 2 1.94 10.60 -13.06
CA ARG A 2 1.70 10.18 -11.66
C ARG A 2 2.65 10.89 -10.71
N THR A 3 2.16 11.18 -9.52
CA THR A 3 2.87 11.91 -8.47
C THR A 3 2.52 11.33 -7.10
N LEU A 4 3.40 11.54 -6.13
CA LEU A 4 3.18 11.13 -4.75
C LEU A 4 2.35 12.21 -4.04
N HIS A 5 1.27 11.79 -3.42
CA HIS A 5 0.40 12.62 -2.58
C HIS A 5 0.11 11.90 -1.26
N GLN A 6 -0.29 12.66 -0.25
CA GLN A 6 -0.94 12.09 0.93
C GLN A 6 -2.46 12.20 0.76
N VAL A 7 -3.15 11.11 1.08
CA VAL A 7 -4.62 11.01 1.09
C VAL A 7 -5.05 10.30 2.35
N ALA A 8 -6.30 10.46 2.77
CA ALA A 8 -6.82 9.68 3.88
C ALA A 8 -6.91 8.19 3.47
N ALA A 9 -6.49 7.28 4.34
CA ALA A 9 -6.46 5.85 4.04
C ALA A 9 -7.82 5.30 3.56
N SER A 10 -8.90 5.76 4.20
CA SER A 10 -10.28 5.38 3.88
C SER A 10 -10.69 5.76 2.44
N GLU A 11 -10.19 6.87 1.89
CA GLU A 11 -10.52 7.31 0.52
C GLU A 11 -10.00 6.34 -0.56
N ILE A 12 -8.95 5.58 -0.23
CA ILE A 12 -8.38 4.56 -1.11
C ILE A 12 -8.63 3.14 -0.61
N ALA A 13 -9.64 2.95 0.23
CA ALA A 13 -10.05 1.65 0.77
C ALA A 13 -8.95 0.90 1.54
N VAL A 14 -7.98 1.64 2.08
CA VAL A 14 -7.00 1.13 3.03
C VAL A 14 -7.58 1.30 4.43
N ILE A 15 -7.50 0.25 5.24
CA ILE A 15 -7.96 0.24 6.63
C ILE A 15 -6.72 0.09 7.51
N PRO A 16 -6.20 1.21 8.07
CA PRO A 16 -5.21 1.18 9.12
C PRO A 16 -5.85 0.59 10.38
N TYR A 17 -5.07 -0.23 11.09
CA TYR A 17 -5.52 -0.83 12.34
C TYR A 17 -4.32 -1.13 13.24
N TYR A 18 -4.60 -1.22 14.53
CA TYR A 18 -3.64 -1.76 15.48
C TYR A 18 -3.97 -3.24 15.71
N LEU A 19 -2.94 -4.08 15.63
CA LEU A 19 -3.08 -5.49 15.97
C LEU A 19 -3.00 -5.64 17.49
N GLU A 20 -3.92 -6.41 18.06
CA GLU A 20 -3.93 -6.67 19.51
C GLU A 20 -2.59 -7.29 19.96
N SER A 21 -2.09 -6.85 21.10
CA SER A 21 -0.79 -7.25 21.67
C SER A 21 0.45 -6.86 20.85
N CYS A 22 0.30 -6.09 19.77
CA CYS A 22 1.40 -5.63 18.92
C CYS A 22 1.40 -4.11 18.69
N GLN A 23 0.62 -3.34 19.47
CA GLN A 23 0.45 -1.90 19.27
C GLN A 23 1.77 -1.11 19.29
N GLN A 24 2.75 -1.59 20.06
CA GLN A 24 4.08 -0.97 20.16
C GLN A 24 4.86 -0.95 18.83
N HIS A 25 4.52 -1.83 17.88
CA HIS A 25 5.18 -1.91 16.56
C HIS A 25 4.58 -0.92 15.55
N GLY A 26 3.47 -0.26 15.90
CA GLY A 26 2.77 0.69 15.05
C GLY A 26 1.64 0.06 14.24
N LEU A 27 1.27 0.74 13.16
CA LEU A 27 0.09 0.38 12.38
C LEU A 27 0.30 -0.82 11.46
N GLN A 28 -0.79 -1.56 11.27
CA GLN A 28 -0.98 -2.51 10.19
C GLN A 28 -2.06 -2.01 9.25
N TYR A 29 -2.07 -2.57 8.03
CA TYR A 29 -2.93 -2.09 6.97
C TYR A 29 -3.64 -3.25 6.26
N ARG A 30 -4.97 -3.25 6.36
CA ARG A 30 -5.87 -4.15 5.63
C ARG A 30 -6.39 -3.42 4.41
N ILE A 31 -6.73 -4.18 3.37
CA ILE A 31 -7.33 -3.66 2.15
C ILE A 31 -8.80 -4.06 2.15
N ASN A 32 -9.71 -3.11 1.93
CA ASN A 32 -11.10 -3.43 1.63
C ASN A 32 -11.23 -3.76 0.14
N GLN A 33 -11.16 -5.05 -0.18
CA GLN A 33 -11.18 -5.57 -1.55
C GLN A 33 -12.53 -5.43 -2.29
N TYR A 34 -13.59 -5.03 -1.58
CA TYR A 34 -14.92 -4.83 -2.16
C TYR A 34 -15.16 -3.40 -2.63
N GLU A 35 -14.21 -2.49 -2.37
CA GLU A 35 -14.29 -1.09 -2.78
C GLU A 35 -13.67 -0.86 -4.15
N ARG A 36 -14.18 0.14 -4.86
CA ARG A 36 -13.77 0.51 -6.23
C ARG A 36 -12.31 0.97 -6.36
N ALA A 37 -11.63 1.22 -5.24
CA ALA A 37 -10.24 1.69 -5.22
C ALA A 37 -9.25 0.56 -5.50
N GLU A 38 -9.59 -0.69 -5.17
CA GLU A 38 -8.75 -1.89 -5.36
C GLU A 38 -7.26 -1.63 -5.05
N PRO A 39 -6.93 -1.22 -3.81
CA PRO A 39 -5.59 -0.73 -3.52
C PRO A 39 -4.56 -1.85 -3.59
N LEU A 40 -3.41 -1.51 -4.18
CA LEU A 40 -2.18 -2.30 -4.18
C LEU A 40 -1.06 -1.39 -3.66
N GLY A 41 0.13 -1.91 -3.44
CA GLY A 41 1.21 -1.04 -2.99
C GLY A 41 2.57 -1.69 -2.95
N ALA A 42 3.50 -0.96 -2.36
CA ALA A 42 4.83 -1.43 -2.08
C ALA A 42 5.31 -0.94 -0.72
N GLN A 43 6.01 -1.81 0.00
CA GLN A 43 6.69 -1.45 1.23
C GLN A 43 8.19 -1.25 0.99
N CYS A 44 8.74 -0.17 1.54
CA CYS A 44 10.16 0.07 1.52
C CYS A 44 10.90 -0.95 2.42
N GLY A 45 11.98 -1.54 1.92
CA GLY A 45 12.86 -2.41 2.70
C GLY A 45 13.75 -1.63 3.67
N ASN A 46 14.02 -0.34 3.40
CA ASN A 46 14.90 0.49 4.22
C ASN A 46 14.20 1.20 5.39
N CYS A 47 13.00 1.74 5.18
CA CYS A 47 12.28 2.51 6.21
C CYS A 47 10.82 2.09 6.40
N HIS A 48 10.40 1.00 5.75
CA HIS A 48 9.09 0.36 5.94
C HIS A 48 7.85 1.19 5.59
N THR A 49 8.04 2.42 5.10
CA THR A 49 6.98 3.24 4.50
C THR A 49 6.30 2.48 3.37
N ILE A 50 4.97 2.50 3.39
CA ILE A 50 4.13 1.95 2.33
C ILE A 50 3.72 3.07 1.38
N VAL A 51 3.86 2.81 0.08
CA VAL A 51 3.23 3.61 -0.97
C VAL A 51 2.12 2.78 -1.59
N TRP A 52 0.92 3.33 -1.55
CA TRP A 52 -0.27 2.74 -2.15
C TRP A 52 -0.48 3.25 -3.56
N ILE A 53 -1.16 2.44 -4.36
CA ILE A 53 -1.67 2.76 -5.68
C ILE A 53 -3.11 2.25 -5.75
N THR A 54 -3.92 2.84 -6.62
CA THR A 54 -5.30 2.41 -6.82
C THR A 54 -5.50 1.92 -8.26
N GLY A 55 -6.24 0.82 -8.40
CA GLY A 55 -6.73 0.31 -9.68
C GLY A 55 -5.96 -0.87 -10.26
N ARG A 56 -6.72 -1.92 -10.63
CA ARG A 56 -6.40 -2.93 -11.66
C ARG A 56 -6.14 -2.34 -13.07
N SER A 57 -6.08 -1.02 -13.22
CA SER A 57 -5.89 -0.35 -14.52
C SER A 57 -4.48 0.19 -14.68
N ASP A 58 -3.60 0.02 -13.67
CA ASP A 58 -2.24 0.55 -13.70
C ASP A 58 -1.47 -0.04 -14.91
N PRO A 59 -1.04 0.77 -15.89
CA PRO A 59 -0.33 0.28 -17.06
C PRO A 59 0.96 -0.47 -16.71
N ILE A 60 1.53 -0.26 -15.52
CA ILE A 60 2.71 -1.00 -15.04
C ILE A 60 2.34 -2.43 -14.68
N LEU A 61 1.17 -2.63 -14.06
CA LEU A 61 0.62 -3.93 -13.67
C LEU A 61 -0.19 -4.62 -14.77
N PHE A 62 -0.68 -3.87 -15.77
CA PHE A 62 -1.60 -4.36 -16.81
C PHE A 62 -1.11 -4.14 -18.24
N LYS A 63 0.13 -3.67 -18.44
CA LYS A 63 0.79 -3.84 -19.75
C LYS A 63 0.71 -5.32 -20.09
N GLU A 64 0.08 -5.64 -21.23
CA GLU A 64 0.20 -6.94 -21.87
C GLU A 64 1.66 -7.34 -21.78
N ALA A 65 1.94 -8.43 -21.03
CA ALA A 65 3.29 -8.92 -20.93
C ALA A 65 3.78 -9.09 -22.37
N PRO A 66 4.92 -8.49 -22.77
CA PRO A 66 5.37 -8.57 -24.16
C PRO A 66 5.66 -10.00 -24.62
N ASN A 67 5.53 -10.99 -23.72
CA ASN A 67 5.41 -12.41 -24.00
C ASN A 67 4.65 -13.09 -22.85
N ASN A 68 3.87 -14.13 -23.17
CA ASN A 68 3.16 -15.01 -22.23
C ASN A 68 4.10 -15.87 -21.33
N GLN A 69 5.32 -15.39 -21.03
CA GLN A 69 6.37 -16.09 -20.28
C GLN A 69 6.84 -15.33 -19.02
N GLU A 70 6.35 -14.11 -18.76
CA GLU A 70 6.75 -13.36 -17.54
C GLU A 70 6.12 -14.02 -16.30
N SER A 71 6.97 -14.42 -15.33
CA SER A 71 6.48 -14.99 -14.08
C SER A 71 5.82 -13.93 -13.20
N TYR A 72 4.93 -14.34 -12.31
CA TYR A 72 4.33 -13.46 -11.31
C TYR A 72 5.39 -12.71 -10.47
N HIS A 73 6.54 -13.35 -10.23
CA HIS A 73 7.63 -12.75 -9.46
C HIS A 73 8.34 -11.64 -10.24
N ASP A 74 8.61 -11.86 -11.53
CA ASP A 74 9.24 -10.86 -12.40
C ASP A 74 8.34 -9.63 -12.56
N HIS A 75 7.03 -9.86 -12.67
CA HIS A 75 6.02 -8.82 -12.73
C HIS A 75 6.03 -7.92 -11.49
N ASN A 76 6.00 -8.51 -10.28
CA ASN A 76 6.06 -7.76 -9.03
C ASN A 76 7.38 -6.99 -8.90
N ARG A 77 8.51 -7.63 -9.23
CA ARG A 77 9.82 -6.99 -9.18
C ARG A 77 9.91 -5.79 -10.13
N ARG A 78 9.30 -5.90 -11.31
CA ARG A 78 9.20 -4.80 -12.28
C ARG A 78 8.37 -3.66 -11.71
N PHE A 79 7.20 -3.95 -11.13
CA PHE A 79 6.36 -2.96 -10.47
C PHE A 79 7.13 -2.17 -9.40
N LEU A 80 7.82 -2.86 -8.49
CA LEU A 80 8.60 -2.23 -7.42
C LEU A 80 9.69 -1.28 -7.95
N LYS A 81 10.28 -1.59 -9.11
CA LYS A 81 11.28 -0.75 -9.78
C LYS A 81 10.70 0.49 -10.47
N PHE A 82 9.43 0.45 -10.87
CA PHE A 82 8.77 1.56 -11.56
C PHE A 82 8.18 2.62 -10.62
N LEU A 83 8.05 2.30 -9.33
CA LEU A 83 7.62 3.28 -8.34
C LEU A 83 8.65 4.41 -8.19
N PRO A 84 8.22 5.63 -7.84
CA PRO A 84 9.13 6.71 -7.51
C PRO A 84 9.91 6.37 -6.24
N ALA A 85 11.05 7.03 -6.02
CA ALA A 85 11.82 6.88 -4.79
C ALA A 85 10.93 7.02 -3.54
N CYS A 86 11.26 6.29 -2.47
CA CYS A 86 10.51 6.31 -1.22
C CYS A 86 10.28 7.76 -0.74
N PRO A 87 9.04 8.19 -0.47
CA PRO A 87 8.78 9.57 -0.05
C PRO A 87 9.43 9.91 1.30
N HIS A 88 9.69 8.91 2.14
CA HIS A 88 10.25 9.11 3.47
C HIS A 88 11.78 9.08 3.50
N CYS A 89 12.40 8.06 2.89
CA CYS A 89 13.87 7.89 2.93
C CYS A 89 14.57 8.20 1.60
N HIS A 90 13.82 8.54 0.55
CA HIS A 90 14.31 8.86 -0.80
C HIS A 90 15.12 7.75 -1.50
N GLN A 91 15.11 6.52 -0.96
CA GLN A 91 15.74 5.37 -1.59
C GLN A 91 14.78 4.63 -2.54
N GLN A 92 15.33 4.10 -3.63
CA GLN A 92 14.64 3.15 -4.51
C GLN A 92 14.77 1.73 -3.96
N ALA A 93 14.24 1.49 -2.76
CA ALA A 93 14.47 0.27 -1.98
C ALA A 93 13.19 -0.50 -1.65
N TYR A 94 12.14 -0.42 -2.48
CA TYR A 94 10.96 -1.26 -2.29
C TYR A 94 11.29 -2.72 -2.59
N ASP A 95 10.96 -3.60 -1.64
CA ASP A 95 11.26 -5.03 -1.69
C ASP A 95 10.03 -5.92 -1.50
N LEU A 96 8.89 -5.34 -1.08
CA LEU A 96 7.67 -6.06 -0.82
C LEU A 96 6.51 -5.47 -1.63
N PHE A 97 5.92 -6.28 -2.50
CA PHE A 97 4.67 -5.97 -3.17
C PHE A 97 3.47 -6.25 -2.27
N ILE A 98 2.56 -5.29 -2.15
CA ILE A 98 1.39 -5.35 -1.29
C ILE A 98 0.14 -5.59 -2.13
N ASN A 99 -0.60 -6.64 -1.74
CA ASN A 99 -1.97 -6.91 -2.16
C ASN A 99 -2.84 -7.29 -0.94
N ASN A 100 -4.04 -7.82 -1.18
CA ASN A 100 -5.00 -8.21 -0.15
C ASN A 100 -4.53 -9.38 0.73
N ILE A 101 -3.59 -10.21 0.27
CA ILE A 101 -3.05 -11.37 1.00
C ILE A 101 -1.61 -11.15 1.52
N THR A 102 -0.92 -10.09 1.12
CA THR A 102 0.44 -9.79 1.61
C THR A 102 0.39 -9.45 3.10
N LEU A 103 1.18 -10.18 3.89
CA LEU A 103 1.53 -9.82 5.27
C LEU A 103 2.64 -8.75 5.24
N LYS A 104 2.32 -7.54 5.72
CA LYS A 104 3.24 -6.40 5.70
C LYS A 104 4.06 -6.37 6.97
N ARG A 105 5.27 -5.80 6.90
CA ARG A 105 6.01 -5.44 8.11
C ARG A 105 5.30 -4.28 8.80
N PHE A 106 5.46 -4.20 10.11
CA PHE A 106 5.10 -3.04 10.90
C PHE A 106 5.94 -1.81 10.51
N GLU A 107 5.56 -0.64 11.03
CA GLU A 107 6.22 0.64 10.75
C GLU A 107 7.65 0.67 11.26
N ASP A 108 7.93 -0.04 12.35
CA ASP A 108 9.27 -0.24 12.90
C ASP A 108 10.08 -1.36 12.20
N GLY A 109 9.49 -2.03 11.20
CA GLY A 109 10.12 -3.11 10.44
C GLY A 109 9.91 -4.51 10.99
N ASN A 110 9.28 -4.67 12.16
CA ASN A 110 8.98 -5.99 12.69
C ASN A 110 8.09 -6.78 11.72
N PRO A 111 8.30 -8.11 11.60
CA PRO A 111 7.45 -8.94 10.77
C PRO A 111 6.03 -9.03 11.35
N PHE A 112 5.06 -9.32 10.49
CA PHE A 112 3.73 -9.71 10.95
C PHE A 112 3.83 -10.99 11.80
N PRO A 113 3.16 -11.09 12.96
CA PRO A 113 3.27 -12.26 13.81
C PRO A 113 2.71 -13.52 13.14
N GLN A 114 3.22 -14.67 13.54
CA GLN A 114 2.72 -15.96 13.03
C GLN A 114 1.30 -16.26 13.52
N GLU A 115 0.95 -15.80 14.72
CA GLU A 115 -0.36 -15.93 15.32
C GLU A 115 -1.12 -14.59 15.19
N PHE A 116 -2.39 -14.67 14.81
CA PHE A 116 -3.26 -13.51 14.70
C PHE A 116 -4.06 -13.33 16.00
N TYR A 117 -3.76 -12.25 16.72
CA TYR A 117 -4.38 -11.97 18.02
C TYR A 117 -5.70 -11.18 17.94
N GLY A 118 -6.08 -10.68 16.75
CA GLY A 118 -7.26 -9.84 16.59
C GLY A 118 -6.92 -8.37 16.32
N VAL A 119 -7.95 -7.59 16.04
CA VAL A 119 -7.84 -6.14 15.77
C VAL A 119 -8.36 -5.39 16.98
N ASP A 120 -7.58 -4.42 17.45
CA ASP A 120 -8.03 -3.48 18.47
C ASP A 120 -8.98 -2.46 17.80
N GLU A 121 -10.29 -2.73 17.85
CA GLU A 121 -11.31 -1.94 17.14
C GLU A 121 -11.41 -0.49 17.66
N GLU A 122 -11.19 -0.25 18.97
CA GLU A 122 -11.20 1.10 19.53
C GLU A 122 -10.06 1.95 18.93
N MET A 123 -8.86 1.39 18.88
CA MET A 123 -7.72 2.09 18.30
C MET A 123 -7.84 2.21 16.78
N SER A 124 -8.39 1.20 16.11
CA SER A 124 -8.62 1.20 14.65
C SER A 124 -9.55 2.32 14.21
N ALA A 125 -10.63 2.57 14.97
CA ALA A 125 -11.54 3.68 14.70
C ALA A 125 -10.84 5.06 14.75
N LYS A 126 -9.80 5.21 15.59
CA LYS A 126 -9.04 6.46 15.73
C LYS A 126 -8.07 6.73 14.57
N VAL A 127 -7.68 5.70 13.83
CA VAL A 127 -6.69 5.79 12.74
C VAL A 127 -7.26 5.56 11.35
N LYS A 128 -8.57 5.35 11.23
CA LYS A 128 -9.25 5.03 9.97
C LYS A 128 -8.92 5.97 8.80
N ASP A 129 -8.68 7.26 9.09
CA ASP A 129 -8.41 8.31 8.12
C ASP A 129 -6.97 8.84 8.18
N ILE A 130 -6.04 8.06 8.77
CA ILE A 130 -4.64 8.50 8.84
C ILE A 130 -4.09 8.79 7.44
N PRO A 131 -3.26 9.84 7.26
CA PRO A 131 -2.65 10.11 5.98
C PRO A 131 -1.76 8.95 5.54
N VAL A 132 -1.93 8.49 4.30
CA VAL A 132 -1.09 7.48 3.67
C VAL A 132 -0.56 7.99 2.33
N TRP A 133 0.62 7.50 1.93
CA TRP A 133 1.20 7.85 0.64
C TRP A 133 0.47 7.12 -0.49
N TRP A 134 0.00 7.88 -1.46
CA TRP A 134 -0.63 7.39 -2.67
C TRP A 134 0.14 7.89 -3.90
N TYR A 135 0.43 6.97 -4.82
CA TYR A 135 1.07 7.28 -6.10
C TYR A 135 0.07 7.08 -7.23
N GLY A 136 -0.42 8.19 -7.79
CA GLY A 136 -1.43 8.17 -8.84
C GLY A 136 -1.47 9.48 -9.62
N ASP A 137 -2.42 9.60 -10.54
CA ASP A 137 -2.58 10.79 -11.39
C ASP A 137 -3.92 11.49 -11.15
N GLU A 138 -4.05 12.70 -11.72
CA GLU A 138 -5.25 13.54 -11.56
C GLU A 138 -6.54 12.85 -12.05
N ALA A 139 -6.46 11.99 -13.06
CA ALA A 139 -7.63 11.31 -13.60
C ALA A 139 -8.15 10.28 -12.59
N GLU A 140 -7.25 9.52 -11.98
CA GLU A 140 -7.57 8.55 -10.94
C GLU A 140 -8.04 9.25 -9.65
N ALA A 141 -7.37 10.34 -9.25
CA ALA A 141 -7.81 11.15 -8.11
C ALA A 141 -9.24 11.67 -8.31
N LYS A 142 -9.56 12.15 -9.51
CA LYS A 142 -10.92 12.61 -9.86
C LYS A 142 -11.93 11.47 -9.88
N ARG A 143 -11.56 10.28 -10.39
CA ARG A 143 -12.43 9.10 -10.43
C ARG A 143 -12.84 8.64 -9.02
N LEU A 144 -11.88 8.69 -8.09
CA LEU A 144 -12.07 8.28 -6.70
C LEU A 144 -12.50 9.44 -5.78
N ASN A 145 -12.59 10.67 -6.31
CA ASN A 145 -12.88 11.87 -5.53
C ASN A 145 -11.93 12.03 -4.32
N LEU A 146 -10.63 11.86 -4.56
CA LEU A 146 -9.61 11.97 -3.52
C LEU A 146 -9.37 13.41 -3.09
N HIS A 147 -9.06 13.59 -1.81
CA HIS A 147 -8.63 14.87 -1.26
C HIS A 147 -7.16 14.78 -0.85
N PHE A 148 -6.32 15.57 -1.52
CA PHE A 148 -4.90 15.66 -1.18
C PHE A 148 -4.73 16.46 0.12
N LEU A 149 -3.93 15.90 1.03
CA LEU A 149 -3.60 16.46 2.34
C LEU A 149 -2.31 17.28 2.31
#